data_AF-A0A2N2HGZ0-F1
#
_entry.id   AF-A0A2N2HGZ0-F1
#
_cell.length_a   1.000
_cell.length_b   1.000
_cell.length_c   1.000
_cell.angle_alpha   90.00
_cell.angle_beta   90.00
_cell.angle_gamma   90.00
#
_symmetry.space_group_name_H-M   'P 1'
#
loop_
_entity.id
_entity.type
_entity.pdbx_description
1 polymer ?
#
loop_
_entity_poly.entity_id
_entity_poly.type
_entity_poly.pdbx_seq_one_letter_code
_entity_poly.pdbx_strand_id
1 'polypeptide(L)'
;ELFGGQVVVQDMQVTRQTHKVATGTIVARALDLGKVVQIWPTMAGSEDIPKGVLSGALDMRHLPLDALHRADVSLVLTALEVQSATGSVRLRQGTPPITLQRDELTVPGILLDFQSPKGISGTFLAGGHVHRTTSAPELDLHAQLTPTDLSALANVVPRIERARGVVEASLDITGSWQSPRYRGQASLRDGALSVTGVPMPIDDINVLVRIDERQIQLERANARLGGGRITAVGTLPVEGFDFGTASATITARDLHLAVVDGVKMTVDADLTASWNARLMQETGNIPRVVGDVRLLAFEYTRPFRMEADISSLAERARRTSFELYDPSQDMVDFEVRIHASRPLRIRNNLADMKLSLDSPVLTLSGSNQRVGLRGALRVQSGSRVRLRANEFEVRDGLVRFDDMTRIAPNLDVTAVTEYRRYSG
;
A
#
# COMPACT_ATOMS: atom_id res chain seq x y z
N GLU A 1 -46.07 5.73 -20.56
CA GLU A 1 -44.69 5.25 -20.56
C GLU A 1 -43.74 6.44 -20.68
N LEU A 2 -42.63 6.44 -19.93
CA LEU A 2 -41.59 7.47 -20.00
C LEU A 2 -40.28 6.83 -20.51
N PHE A 3 -39.33 7.65 -20.97
CA PHE A 3 -38.01 7.20 -21.46
C PHE A 3 -38.08 6.13 -22.55
N GLY A 4 -39.02 6.29 -23.51
CA GLY A 4 -39.18 5.34 -24.62
C GLY A 4 -39.63 3.94 -24.21
N GLY A 5 -40.46 3.82 -23.16
CA GLY A 5 -40.99 2.53 -22.68
C GLY A 5 -40.22 1.93 -21.50
N GLN A 6 -39.10 2.52 -21.11
CA GLN A 6 -38.26 2.02 -20.01
C GLN A 6 -38.89 2.21 -18.62
N VAL A 7 -39.78 3.19 -18.47
CA VAL A 7 -40.52 3.42 -17.23
C VAL A 7 -42.01 3.31 -17.48
N VAL A 8 -42.63 2.34 -16.81
CA VAL A 8 -44.07 2.10 -16.83
C VAL A 8 -44.63 2.51 -15.48
N VAL A 9 -45.65 3.36 -15.52
CA VAL A 9 -46.38 3.79 -14.33
C VAL A 9 -47.72 3.06 -14.33
N GLN A 10 -48.00 2.33 -13.26
CA GLN A 10 -49.18 1.50 -13.10
C GLN A 10 -50.02 2.03 -11.93
N ASP A 11 -51.33 2.13 -12.14
CA ASP A 11 -52.32 2.49 -11.12
C ASP A 11 -52.00 3.76 -10.32
N MET A 12 -51.34 4.73 -10.96
CA MET A 12 -50.91 5.96 -10.31
C MET A 12 -52.08 6.90 -10.04
N GLN A 13 -52.26 7.24 -8.77
CA GLN A 13 -53.24 8.21 -8.31
C GLN A 13 -52.54 9.31 -7.52
N VAL A 14 -52.92 10.55 -7.79
CA VAL A 14 -52.48 11.72 -7.03
C VAL A 14 -53.70 12.50 -6.58
N THR A 15 -53.86 12.69 -5.28
CA THR A 15 -55.00 13.46 -4.75
C THR A 15 -54.91 14.93 -5.17
N ARG A 16 -56.07 15.56 -5.42
CA ARG A 16 -56.15 17.00 -5.78
C ARG A 16 -56.26 17.93 -4.57
N GLN A 17 -56.07 17.40 -3.36
CA GLN A 17 -56.18 18.16 -2.11
C GLN A 17 -54.96 19.07 -1.90
N THR A 18 -55.07 20.01 -0.97
CA THR A 18 -53.96 20.90 -0.57
C THR A 18 -52.72 20.11 -0.17
N HIS A 19 -52.91 18.98 0.51
CA HIS A 19 -51.89 18.01 0.86
C HIS A 19 -51.99 16.82 -0.11
N LYS A 20 -51.11 16.79 -1.11
CA LYS A 20 -51.16 15.80 -2.19
C LYS A 20 -50.53 14.49 -1.75
N VAL A 21 -51.24 13.39 -1.96
CA VAL A 21 -50.76 12.03 -1.72
C VAL A 21 -50.68 11.30 -3.05
N ALA A 22 -49.52 10.70 -3.32
CA ALA A 22 -49.28 9.82 -4.45
C ALA A 22 -49.34 8.35 -4.01
N THR A 23 -49.97 7.52 -4.84
CA THR A 23 -50.01 6.05 -4.69
C THR A 23 -49.92 5.39 -6.05
N GLY A 24 -49.35 4.18 -6.12
CA GLY A 24 -49.23 3.40 -7.35
C GLY A 24 -47.86 2.74 -7.47
N THR A 25 -47.61 2.09 -8.61
CA THR A 25 -46.36 1.36 -8.86
C THR A 25 -45.62 1.94 -10.05
N ILE A 26 -44.32 2.14 -9.91
CA ILE A 26 -43.43 2.53 -11.00
C ILE A 26 -42.49 1.36 -11.28
N VAL A 27 -42.51 0.85 -12.51
CA VAL A 27 -41.66 -0.25 -12.96
C VAL A 27 -40.63 0.29 -13.95
N ALA A 28 -39.35 0.11 -13.61
CA ALA A 28 -38.23 0.39 -14.49
C ALA A 28 -37.77 -0.91 -15.15
N ARG A 29 -37.69 -0.91 -16.49
CA ARG A 29 -37.21 -2.03 -17.31
C ARG A 29 -36.00 -1.56 -18.10
N ALA A 30 -34.83 -1.97 -17.66
CA ALA A 30 -33.55 -1.56 -18.23
C ALA A 30 -33.46 -0.03 -18.45
N LEU A 31 -33.81 0.74 -17.41
CA LEU A 31 -33.72 2.18 -17.41
C LEU A 31 -32.27 2.61 -17.58
N ASP A 32 -32.01 3.37 -18.65
CA ASP A 32 -30.68 3.89 -18.96
C ASP A 32 -30.34 5.05 -18.00
N LEU A 33 -29.43 4.78 -17.06
CA LEU A 33 -29.04 5.75 -16.04
C LEU A 33 -28.30 6.95 -16.65
N GLY A 34 -27.58 6.76 -17.76
CA GLY A 34 -26.88 7.86 -18.42
C GLY A 34 -27.84 8.92 -18.96
N LYS A 35 -28.99 8.50 -19.49
CA LYS A 35 -30.06 9.40 -19.96
C LYS A 35 -30.78 10.11 -18.81
N VAL A 36 -30.95 9.44 -17.68
CA VAL A 36 -31.59 10.03 -16.50
C VAL A 36 -30.71 11.11 -15.87
N VAL A 37 -29.42 10.83 -15.70
CA VAL A 37 -28.47 11.75 -15.04
C VAL A 37 -28.29 13.05 -15.82
N GLN A 38 -28.35 13.02 -17.15
CA GLN A 38 -28.28 14.23 -17.99
C GLN A 38 -29.40 15.23 -17.74
N ILE A 39 -30.53 14.80 -17.18
CA ILE A 39 -31.69 15.64 -16.90
C ILE A 39 -31.61 16.27 -15.50
N TRP A 40 -30.71 15.79 -14.63
CA TRP A 40 -30.55 16.35 -13.29
C TRP A 40 -29.71 17.64 -13.29
N PRO A 41 -30.29 18.80 -12.86
CA PRO A 41 -29.64 20.11 -12.99
C PRO A 41 -28.27 20.23 -12.31
N THR A 42 -28.05 19.46 -11.25
CA THR A 42 -26.81 19.47 -10.45
C THR A 42 -25.69 18.61 -11.05
N MET A 43 -26.00 17.74 -12.01
CA MET A 43 -25.05 16.83 -12.68
C MET A 43 -24.86 17.17 -14.17
N ALA A 44 -25.66 18.10 -14.70
CA ALA A 44 -25.56 18.57 -16.08
C ALA A 44 -24.23 19.30 -16.30
N GLY A 45 -23.25 18.63 -16.91
CA GLY A 45 -21.93 19.18 -17.22
C GLY A 45 -20.74 18.46 -16.60
N SER A 46 -20.95 17.37 -15.84
CA SER A 46 -19.83 16.50 -15.45
C SER A 46 -19.30 15.74 -16.68
N GLU A 47 -17.97 15.70 -16.85
CA GLU A 47 -17.34 14.95 -17.96
C GLU A 47 -17.47 13.43 -17.78
N ASP A 48 -17.71 12.97 -16.56
CA ASP A 48 -17.73 11.55 -16.18
C ASP A 48 -19.16 11.14 -15.76
N ILE A 49 -20.07 11.15 -16.74
CA ILE A 49 -21.46 10.73 -16.52
C ILE A 49 -21.48 9.20 -16.38
N PRO A 50 -21.87 8.65 -15.22
CA PRO A 50 -21.95 7.21 -15.04
C PRO A 50 -22.99 6.64 -16.01
N LYS A 51 -22.56 5.63 -16.78
CA LYS A 51 -23.43 4.84 -17.66
C LYS A 51 -23.94 3.66 -16.87
N GLY A 52 -25.11 3.14 -17.23
CA GLY A 52 -25.64 2.03 -16.49
C GLY A 52 -27.08 1.73 -16.78
N VAL A 53 -27.54 0.66 -16.15
CA VAL A 53 -28.88 0.14 -16.30
C VAL A 53 -29.47 -0.15 -14.93
N LEU A 54 -30.70 0.28 -14.71
CA LEU A 54 -31.49 -0.04 -13.52
C LEU A 54 -32.79 -0.73 -13.93
N SER A 55 -33.10 -1.84 -13.26
CA SER A 55 -34.39 -2.51 -13.36
C SER A 55 -34.93 -2.80 -11.97
N GLY A 56 -36.22 -2.57 -11.79
CA GLY A 56 -36.87 -2.74 -10.50
C GLY A 56 -38.28 -2.20 -10.47
N ALA A 57 -38.92 -2.33 -9.31
CA ALA A 57 -40.25 -1.83 -9.06
C ALA A 57 -40.26 -0.99 -7.77
N LEU A 58 -40.82 0.21 -7.86
CA LEU A 58 -41.10 1.10 -6.75
C LEU A 58 -42.60 1.06 -6.48
N ASP A 59 -42.99 0.47 -5.36
CA ASP A 59 -44.36 0.47 -4.85
C ASP A 59 -44.56 1.61 -3.85
N MET A 60 -45.47 2.53 -4.17
CA MET A 60 -45.82 3.67 -3.33
C MET A 60 -47.18 3.42 -2.71
N ARG A 61 -47.20 2.82 -1.52
CA ARG A 61 -48.44 2.58 -0.77
C ARG A 61 -49.00 3.88 -0.20
N HIS A 62 -48.12 4.78 0.24
CA HIS A 62 -48.50 6.11 0.71
C HIS A 62 -47.34 7.10 0.57
N LEU A 63 -47.45 8.08 -0.33
CA LEU A 63 -46.42 9.11 -0.52
C LEU A 63 -47.01 10.52 -0.44
N PRO A 64 -47.08 11.14 0.76
CA PRO A 64 -47.49 12.53 0.91
C PRO A 64 -46.34 13.47 0.47
N LEU A 65 -46.58 14.27 -0.56
CA LEU A 65 -45.55 15.06 -1.25
C LEU A 65 -45.01 16.23 -0.41
N ASP A 66 -45.71 16.61 0.64
CA ASP A 66 -45.38 17.69 1.58
C ASP A 66 -45.00 17.19 2.98
N ALA A 67 -45.09 15.88 3.23
CA ALA A 67 -44.84 15.26 4.52
C ALA A 67 -44.09 13.93 4.39
N LEU A 68 -42.97 13.93 3.66
CA LEU A 68 -42.21 12.73 3.28
C LEU A 68 -41.84 11.81 4.46
N HIS A 69 -41.72 12.33 5.69
CA HIS A 69 -41.52 11.54 6.92
C HIS A 69 -42.64 10.49 7.17
N ARG A 70 -43.82 10.65 6.54
CA ARG A 70 -44.94 9.68 6.62
C ARG A 70 -45.00 8.73 5.44
N ALA A 71 -44.02 8.76 4.54
CA ALA A 71 -44.01 7.89 3.37
C ALA A 71 -44.00 6.41 3.78
N ASP A 72 -44.68 5.59 2.98
CA ASP A 72 -44.62 4.12 2.96
C ASP A 72 -44.36 3.72 1.50
N VAL A 73 -43.09 3.50 1.21
CA VAL A 73 -42.57 3.22 -0.14
C VAL A 73 -41.65 2.01 -0.06
N SER A 74 -41.74 1.13 -1.05
CA SER A 74 -40.94 -0.08 -1.15
C SER A 74 -40.30 -0.20 -2.54
N LEU A 75 -38.99 -0.42 -2.59
CA LEU A 75 -38.22 -0.59 -3.81
C LEU A 75 -37.62 -1.99 -3.86
N VAL A 76 -37.86 -2.72 -4.95
CA VAL A 76 -37.17 -3.96 -5.26
C VAL A 76 -36.35 -3.75 -6.52
N LEU A 77 -35.03 -3.91 -6.42
CA LEU A 77 -34.14 -3.86 -7.58
C LEU A 77 -33.91 -5.28 -8.08
N THR A 78 -34.16 -5.52 -9.36
CA THR A 78 -33.85 -6.81 -10.01
C THR A 78 -32.52 -6.78 -10.73
N ALA A 79 -32.09 -5.60 -11.18
CA ALA A 79 -30.77 -5.37 -11.76
C ALA A 79 -30.33 -3.93 -11.50
N LEU A 80 -29.06 -3.76 -11.20
CA LEU A 80 -28.38 -2.48 -11.17
C LEU A 80 -26.97 -2.71 -11.70
N GLU A 81 -26.59 -1.93 -12.70
CA GLU A 81 -25.22 -1.90 -13.21
C GLU A 81 -24.86 -0.43 -13.44
N VAL A 82 -23.72 -0.02 -12.89
CA VAL A 82 -23.18 1.33 -13.02
C VAL A 82 -21.74 1.20 -13.47
N GLN A 83 -21.35 1.96 -14.48
CA GLN A 83 -20.02 2.02 -15.06
C GLN A 83 -19.57 3.48 -15.13
N SER A 84 -18.36 3.76 -14.67
CA SER A 84 -17.69 5.06 -14.67
C SER A 84 -16.21 4.90 -15.07
N ALA A 85 -15.44 5.99 -15.16
CA ALA A 85 -13.99 5.90 -15.35
C ALA A 85 -13.28 5.18 -14.19
N THR A 86 -13.88 5.14 -13.00
CA THR A 86 -13.30 4.50 -11.80
C THR A 86 -13.60 3.00 -11.70
N GLY A 87 -14.50 2.47 -12.53
CA GLY A 87 -14.82 1.04 -12.59
C GLY A 87 -16.30 0.75 -12.83
N SER A 88 -16.70 -0.47 -12.53
CA SER A 88 -18.08 -0.91 -12.58
C SER A 88 -18.54 -1.45 -11.23
N VAL A 89 -19.82 -1.24 -10.94
CA VAL A 89 -20.53 -1.81 -9.79
C VAL A 89 -21.79 -2.46 -10.33
N ARG A 90 -22.02 -3.72 -9.96
CA ARG A 90 -23.19 -4.49 -10.38
C ARG A 90 -23.84 -5.14 -9.17
N LEU A 91 -25.16 -5.04 -9.11
CA LEU A 91 -25.96 -5.83 -8.20
C LEU A 91 -25.84 -7.31 -8.58
N ARG A 92 -25.30 -8.12 -7.66
CA ARG A 92 -25.05 -9.54 -7.90
C ARG A 92 -26.34 -10.31 -8.19
N GLN A 93 -27.36 -10.01 -7.39
CA GLN A 93 -28.70 -10.63 -7.44
C GLN A 93 -29.75 -9.62 -6.97
N GLY A 94 -31.00 -9.83 -7.36
CA GLY A 94 -32.11 -8.95 -6.96
C GLY A 94 -32.17 -8.73 -5.44
N THR A 95 -32.63 -7.56 -5.03
CA THR A 95 -32.68 -7.17 -3.61
C THR A 95 -33.98 -7.66 -2.98
N PRO A 96 -33.97 -7.99 -1.68
CA PRO A 96 -35.19 -7.88 -0.89
C PRO A 96 -35.73 -6.43 -0.92
N PRO A 97 -36.97 -6.21 -0.47
CA PRO A 97 -37.55 -4.87 -0.46
C PRO A 97 -36.72 -3.89 0.38
N ILE A 98 -36.24 -2.82 -0.26
CA ILE A 98 -35.73 -1.62 0.40
C ILE A 98 -36.96 -0.79 0.77
N THR A 99 -37.11 -0.39 2.03
CA THR A 99 -38.35 0.26 2.49
C THR A 99 -38.08 1.61 3.10
N LEU A 100 -38.89 2.60 2.78
CA LEU A 100 -39.00 3.86 3.53
C LEU A 100 -40.36 3.86 4.23
N GLN A 101 -40.36 3.69 5.55
CA GLN A 101 -41.58 3.68 6.36
C GLN A 101 -41.33 4.42 7.68
N ARG A 102 -42.25 5.33 8.07
CA ARG A 102 -42.14 6.10 9.33
C ARG A 102 -40.79 6.85 9.47
N ASP A 103 -40.36 7.49 8.37
CA ASP A 103 -39.10 8.25 8.29
C ASP A 103 -37.83 7.40 8.50
N GLU A 104 -37.96 6.08 8.38
CA GLU A 104 -36.85 5.13 8.42
C GLU A 104 -36.67 4.46 7.07
N LEU A 105 -35.47 4.59 6.50
CA LEU A 105 -35.03 3.82 5.35
C LEU A 105 -34.35 2.54 5.83
N THR A 106 -34.86 1.38 5.44
CA THR A 106 -34.25 0.08 5.67
C THR A 106 -33.70 -0.46 4.37
N VAL A 107 -32.39 -0.72 4.36
CA VAL A 107 -31.67 -1.35 3.27
C VAL A 107 -31.29 -2.77 3.73
N PRO A 108 -31.88 -3.83 3.15
CA PRO A 108 -31.47 -5.20 3.47
C PRO A 108 -30.00 -5.41 3.07
N GLY A 109 -29.41 -6.54 3.47
CA GLY A 109 -28.09 -6.92 2.98
C GLY A 109 -28.09 -7.14 1.47
N ILE A 110 -27.39 -6.28 0.73
CA ILE A 110 -27.29 -6.30 -0.74
C ILE A 110 -25.85 -6.63 -1.13
N LEU A 111 -25.67 -7.59 -2.04
CA LEU A 111 -24.37 -7.95 -2.60
C LEU A 111 -24.10 -7.17 -3.89
N LEU A 112 -23.03 -6.38 -3.86
CA LEU A 112 -22.56 -5.56 -4.97
C LEU A 112 -21.19 -6.08 -5.43
N ASP A 113 -21.14 -6.58 -6.66
CA ASP A 113 -19.89 -6.89 -7.35
C ASP A 113 -19.27 -5.59 -7.83
N PHE A 114 -17.96 -5.42 -7.62
CA PHE A 114 -17.22 -4.29 -8.16
C PHE A 114 -16.04 -4.77 -8.99
N GLN A 115 -15.66 -3.97 -9.98
CA GLN A 115 -14.46 -4.20 -10.78
C GLN A 115 -13.84 -2.86 -11.17
N SER A 116 -12.57 -2.66 -10.83
CA SER A 116 -11.80 -1.50 -11.24
C SER A 116 -11.16 -1.72 -12.62
N PRO A 117 -10.82 -0.63 -13.35
CA PRO A 117 -10.12 -0.73 -14.63
C PRO A 117 -8.75 -1.41 -14.52
N LYS A 118 -8.14 -1.37 -13.33
CA LYS A 118 -6.85 -2.01 -13.03
C LYS A 118 -7.00 -3.48 -12.61
N GLY A 119 -8.20 -4.05 -12.73
CA GLY A 119 -8.45 -5.47 -12.50
C GLY A 119 -8.73 -5.87 -11.05
N ILE A 120 -8.76 -4.92 -10.10
CA ILE A 120 -9.24 -5.24 -8.75
C ILE A 120 -10.73 -5.53 -8.85
N SER A 121 -11.16 -6.69 -8.37
CA SER A 121 -12.57 -7.05 -8.31
C SER A 121 -12.88 -7.73 -6.99
N GLY A 122 -14.14 -7.71 -6.60
CA GLY A 122 -14.61 -8.33 -5.37
C GLY A 122 -16.09 -8.06 -5.16
N THR A 123 -16.55 -8.34 -3.94
CA THR A 123 -17.95 -8.15 -3.58
C THR A 123 -18.08 -7.51 -2.23
N PHE A 124 -18.92 -6.49 -2.15
CA PHE A 124 -19.34 -5.90 -0.90
C PHE A 124 -20.76 -6.34 -0.56
N LEU A 125 -20.97 -6.76 0.67
CA LEU A 125 -22.28 -6.79 1.30
C LEU A 125 -22.52 -5.43 1.96
N ALA A 126 -23.60 -4.73 1.61
CA ALA A 126 -23.96 -3.46 2.22
C ALA A 126 -25.42 -3.47 2.66
N GLY A 127 -25.73 -2.84 3.78
CA GLY A 127 -27.09 -2.73 4.30
C GLY A 127 -27.16 -1.83 5.52
N GLY A 128 -28.33 -1.79 6.15
CA GLY A 128 -28.55 -1.06 7.39
C GLY A 128 -29.79 -0.18 7.38
N HIS A 129 -29.81 0.77 8.30
CA HIS A 129 -30.95 1.63 8.58
C HIS A 129 -30.53 3.09 8.52
N VAL A 130 -31.44 3.97 8.09
CA VAL A 130 -31.32 5.42 8.23
C VAL A 130 -32.59 5.94 8.87
N HIS A 131 -32.50 6.38 10.12
CA HIS A 131 -33.62 6.99 10.82
C HIS A 131 -33.67 8.48 10.50
N ARG A 132 -34.87 9.07 10.59
CA ARG A 132 -35.12 10.50 10.33
C ARG A 132 -34.63 10.95 8.96
N THR A 133 -34.83 10.12 7.94
CA THR A 133 -34.28 10.26 6.58
C THR A 133 -34.61 11.61 5.95
N THR A 134 -35.77 12.20 6.28
CA THR A 134 -36.26 13.44 5.66
C THR A 134 -35.96 14.70 6.46
N SER A 135 -35.34 14.57 7.65
CA SER A 135 -35.03 15.69 8.54
C SER A 135 -33.56 15.72 8.93
N ALA A 136 -33.17 14.98 9.97
CA ALA A 136 -31.80 14.89 10.47
C ALA A 136 -31.36 13.42 10.48
N PRO A 137 -30.87 12.89 9.34
CA PRO A 137 -30.56 11.49 9.17
C PRO A 137 -29.58 10.95 10.21
N GLU A 138 -29.98 9.88 10.87
CA GLU A 138 -29.12 9.05 11.73
C GLU A 138 -28.84 7.73 11.02
N LEU A 139 -27.57 7.45 10.83
CA LEU A 139 -27.06 6.29 10.12
C LEU A 139 -26.90 5.13 11.09
N ASP A 140 -27.20 3.94 10.61
CA ASP A 140 -26.78 2.65 11.14
C ASP A 140 -26.52 1.72 9.97
N LEU A 141 -25.40 1.95 9.27
CA LEU A 141 -25.03 1.29 8.03
C LEU A 141 -23.89 0.32 8.29
N HIS A 142 -23.93 -0.84 7.63
CA HIS A 142 -22.85 -1.82 7.64
C HIS A 142 -22.41 -2.14 6.22
N ALA A 143 -21.11 -2.30 6.04
CA ALA A 143 -20.48 -2.73 4.81
C ALA A 143 -19.44 -3.81 5.11
N GLN A 144 -19.40 -4.87 4.30
CA GLN A 144 -18.44 -5.95 4.43
C GLN A 144 -17.87 -6.35 3.07
N LEU A 145 -16.55 -6.32 2.94
CA LEU A 145 -15.84 -6.92 1.82
C LEU A 145 -15.75 -8.42 2.04
N THR A 146 -16.34 -9.20 1.14
CA THR A 146 -16.19 -10.67 1.13
C THR A 146 -14.73 -11.05 0.86
N PRO A 147 -14.30 -12.27 1.22
CA PRO A 147 -12.93 -12.71 0.95
C PRO A 147 -12.53 -12.46 -0.51
N THR A 148 -11.55 -11.58 -0.70
CA THR A 148 -11.16 -11.06 -2.03
C THR A 148 -9.67 -11.26 -2.27
N ASP A 149 -9.33 -11.69 -3.47
CA ASP A 149 -7.94 -11.98 -3.85
C ASP A 149 -7.13 -10.69 -4.09
N LEU A 150 -5.90 -10.64 -3.57
CA LEU A 150 -5.01 -9.48 -3.63
C LEU A 150 -4.19 -9.39 -4.94
N SER A 151 -4.28 -10.36 -5.85
CA SER A 151 -3.40 -10.46 -7.04
C SER A 151 -3.41 -9.21 -7.92
N ALA A 152 -4.57 -8.57 -8.07
CA ALA A 152 -4.72 -7.36 -8.84
C ALA A 152 -4.01 -6.12 -8.23
N LEU A 153 -3.52 -6.20 -6.99
CA LEU A 153 -2.80 -5.10 -6.34
C LEU A 153 -1.54 -4.68 -7.12
N ALA A 154 -0.89 -5.63 -7.79
CA ALA A 154 0.29 -5.37 -8.63
C ALA A 154 0.00 -4.40 -9.79
N ASN A 155 -1.24 -4.38 -10.28
CA ASN A 155 -1.65 -3.46 -11.35
C ASN A 155 -1.92 -2.04 -10.84
N VAL A 156 -2.10 -1.88 -9.53
CA VAL A 156 -2.53 -0.61 -8.90
C VAL A 156 -1.37 0.11 -8.27
N VAL A 157 -0.47 -0.62 -7.61
CA VAL A 157 0.69 -0.07 -6.90
C VAL A 157 1.92 -0.23 -7.79
N PRO A 158 2.50 0.84 -8.37
CA PRO A 158 3.54 0.79 -9.42
C PRO A 158 4.86 0.07 -9.09
N ARG A 159 4.97 -0.57 -7.93
CA ARG A 159 6.19 -1.22 -7.42
C ARG A 159 5.94 -2.57 -6.77
N ILE A 160 4.67 -2.98 -6.70
CA ILE A 160 4.32 -4.34 -6.35
C ILE A 160 4.33 -5.11 -7.66
N GLU A 161 5.33 -5.96 -7.83
CA GLU A 161 5.49 -6.78 -9.04
C GLU A 161 4.51 -7.94 -9.03
N ARG A 162 4.32 -8.54 -7.84
CA ARG A 162 3.39 -9.64 -7.60
C ARG A 162 2.77 -9.49 -6.22
N ALA A 163 1.49 -9.78 -6.13
CA ALA A 163 0.76 -9.89 -4.88
C ALA A 163 -0.07 -11.18 -4.88
N ARG A 164 -0.28 -11.75 -3.70
CA ARG A 164 -1.25 -12.80 -3.43
C ARG A 164 -1.76 -12.67 -2.00
N GLY A 165 -2.86 -13.32 -1.70
CA GLY A 165 -3.47 -13.36 -0.38
C GLY A 165 -4.95 -13.01 -0.44
N VAL A 166 -5.63 -13.21 0.69
CA VAL A 166 -7.06 -12.95 0.81
C VAL A 166 -7.29 -11.80 1.76
N VAL A 167 -8.01 -10.78 1.29
CA VAL A 167 -8.42 -9.61 2.05
C VAL A 167 -9.89 -9.71 2.41
N GLU A 168 -10.21 -9.38 3.66
CA GLU A 168 -11.56 -9.21 4.17
C GLU A 168 -11.62 -7.91 4.96
N ALA A 169 -12.76 -7.21 4.92
CA ALA A 169 -12.94 -5.99 5.68
C ALA A 169 -14.41 -5.83 6.10
N SER A 170 -14.64 -5.14 7.20
CA SER A 170 -15.97 -4.70 7.63
C SER A 170 -15.91 -3.29 8.19
N LEU A 171 -16.98 -2.53 7.98
CA LEU A 171 -17.13 -1.15 8.40
C LEU A 171 -18.58 -0.89 8.78
N ASP A 172 -18.78 -0.41 10.00
CA ASP A 172 -20.03 0.10 10.53
C ASP A 172 -19.96 1.63 10.59
N ILE A 173 -21.01 2.30 10.10
CA ILE A 173 -21.15 3.76 10.09
C ILE A 173 -22.43 4.11 10.84
N THR A 174 -22.28 4.79 11.97
CA THR A 174 -23.38 5.09 12.88
C THR A 174 -23.46 6.59 13.20
N GLY A 175 -24.58 7.05 13.75
CA GLY A 175 -24.74 8.43 14.24
C GLY A 175 -25.20 9.41 13.16
N SER A 176 -25.09 10.72 13.42
CA SER A 176 -25.61 11.74 12.50
C SER A 176 -24.82 11.78 11.18
N TRP A 177 -25.50 11.99 10.05
CA TRP A 177 -24.83 12.22 8.75
C TRP A 177 -23.86 13.40 8.76
N GLN A 178 -24.05 14.38 9.66
CA GLN A 178 -23.14 15.52 9.83
C GLN A 178 -21.91 15.20 10.70
N SER A 179 -21.94 14.11 11.46
CA SER A 179 -20.86 13.68 12.35
C SER A 179 -20.88 12.16 12.49
N PRO A 180 -20.59 11.43 11.39
CA PRO A 180 -20.68 9.98 11.38
C PRO A 180 -19.57 9.38 12.25
N ARG A 181 -19.91 8.27 12.88
CA ARG A 181 -19.02 7.46 13.71
C ARG A 181 -18.73 6.17 12.98
N TYR A 182 -17.46 5.89 12.74
CA TYR A 182 -17.04 4.70 12.03
C TYR A 182 -16.32 3.72 12.96
N ARG A 183 -16.60 2.43 12.76
CA ARG A 183 -15.89 1.33 13.40
C ARG A 183 -15.69 0.23 12.38
N GLY A 184 -14.48 -0.31 12.28
CA GLY A 184 -14.22 -1.34 11.29
C GLY A 184 -12.99 -2.17 11.59
N GLN A 185 -12.78 -3.16 10.74
CA GLN A 185 -11.60 -3.99 10.72
C GLN A 185 -11.27 -4.40 9.29
N ALA A 186 -9.99 -4.60 9.02
CA ALA A 186 -9.52 -5.22 7.78
C ALA A 186 -8.46 -6.25 8.11
N SER A 187 -8.47 -7.38 7.40
CA SER A 187 -7.47 -8.43 7.55
C SER A 187 -6.94 -8.90 6.21
N LEU A 188 -5.66 -9.24 6.20
CA LEU A 188 -5.00 -9.95 5.10
C LEU A 188 -4.48 -11.27 5.67
N ARG A 189 -4.79 -12.37 4.99
CA ARG A 189 -4.29 -13.71 5.32
C ARG A 189 -3.54 -14.31 4.14
N ASP A 190 -2.55 -15.13 4.47
CA ASP A 190 -1.72 -15.88 3.51
C ASP A 190 -1.14 -15.02 2.39
N GLY A 191 -0.78 -13.78 2.75
CA GLY A 191 -0.28 -12.81 1.80
C GLY A 191 1.15 -13.09 1.38
N ALA A 192 1.48 -12.74 0.14
CA ALA A 192 2.88 -12.57 -0.26
C ALA A 192 3.02 -11.45 -1.27
N LEU A 193 4.15 -10.75 -1.20
CA LEU A 193 4.46 -9.60 -2.02
C LEU A 193 5.86 -9.76 -2.61
N SER A 194 6.01 -9.44 -3.89
CA SER A 194 7.30 -9.13 -4.51
C SER A 194 7.32 -7.64 -4.80
N VAL A 195 8.29 -6.94 -4.21
CA VAL A 195 8.38 -5.48 -4.27
C VAL A 195 9.68 -5.12 -4.98
N THR A 196 9.60 -4.22 -5.96
CA THR A 196 10.77 -3.73 -6.68
C THR A 196 11.79 -3.13 -5.70
N GLY A 197 13.04 -3.55 -5.81
CA GLY A 197 14.14 -3.13 -4.92
C GLY A 197 14.30 -3.98 -3.66
N VAL A 198 13.36 -4.88 -3.35
CA VAL A 198 13.55 -5.91 -2.32
C VAL A 198 14.04 -7.18 -3.02
N PRO A 199 15.20 -7.74 -2.65
CA PRO A 199 15.85 -8.81 -3.43
C PRO A 199 15.10 -10.15 -3.43
N MET A 200 14.10 -10.30 -2.57
CA MET A 200 13.39 -11.55 -2.36
C MET A 200 11.94 -11.27 -1.90
N PRO A 201 11.01 -12.21 -2.15
CA PRO A 201 9.62 -12.00 -1.77
C PRO A 201 9.45 -11.97 -0.26
N ILE A 202 8.46 -11.19 0.17
CA ILE A 202 7.92 -11.22 1.54
C ILE A 202 6.73 -12.19 1.52
N ASP A 203 6.74 -13.21 2.37
CA ASP A 203 5.67 -14.22 2.43
C ASP A 203 5.11 -14.39 3.85
N ASP A 204 4.15 -15.30 4.00
CA ASP A 204 3.38 -15.54 5.23
C ASP A 204 2.82 -14.25 5.85
N ILE A 205 2.41 -13.30 5.01
CA ILE A 205 1.92 -11.99 5.43
C ILE A 205 0.53 -12.15 6.04
N ASN A 206 0.43 -11.80 7.32
CA ASN A 206 -0.81 -11.79 8.09
C ASN A 206 -0.97 -10.42 8.75
N VAL A 207 -2.02 -9.70 8.39
CA VAL A 207 -2.28 -8.33 8.85
C VAL A 207 -3.66 -8.23 9.47
N LEU A 208 -3.76 -7.50 10.58
CA LEU A 208 -5.00 -7.06 11.21
C LEU A 208 -4.93 -5.56 11.46
N VAL A 209 -5.88 -4.84 10.87
CA VAL A 209 -6.10 -3.40 11.02
C VAL A 209 -7.45 -3.19 11.69
N ARG A 210 -7.50 -2.27 12.64
CA ARG A 210 -8.76 -1.78 13.23
C ARG A 210 -8.93 -0.31 12.96
N ILE A 211 -10.18 0.08 12.81
CA ILE A 211 -10.59 1.44 12.45
C ILE A 211 -11.59 1.89 13.50
N ASP A 212 -11.36 3.05 14.08
CA ASP A 212 -12.31 3.74 14.95
C ASP A 212 -12.33 5.25 14.64
N GLU A 213 -13.23 5.99 15.28
CA GLU A 213 -13.46 7.43 15.06
C GLU A 213 -12.21 8.32 15.19
N ARG A 214 -11.14 7.84 15.82
CA ARG A 214 -9.96 8.65 16.18
C ARG A 214 -8.69 8.17 15.49
N GLN A 215 -8.63 6.91 15.10
CA GLN A 215 -7.43 6.32 14.50
C GLN A 215 -7.71 5.04 13.70
N ILE A 216 -6.82 4.79 12.75
CA ILE A 216 -6.60 3.49 12.13
C ILE A 216 -5.39 2.87 12.80
N GLN A 217 -5.56 1.69 13.41
CA GLN A 217 -4.51 0.98 14.12
C GLN A 217 -4.11 -0.28 13.35
N LEU A 218 -2.82 -0.38 13.01
CA LEU A 218 -2.20 -1.64 12.64
C LEU A 218 -1.93 -2.42 13.92
N GLU A 219 -2.88 -3.26 14.33
CA GLU A 219 -2.76 -4.05 15.56
C GLU A 219 -1.67 -5.11 15.44
N ARG A 220 -1.55 -5.70 14.26
CA ARG A 220 -0.54 -6.74 13.98
C ARG A 220 -0.30 -6.84 12.48
N ALA A 221 0.96 -6.77 12.09
CA ALA A 221 1.45 -7.33 10.84
C ALA A 221 2.55 -8.33 11.16
N ASN A 222 2.44 -9.55 10.66
CA ASN A 222 3.50 -10.55 10.69
C ASN A 222 3.83 -10.95 9.27
N ALA A 223 5.11 -11.16 8.99
CA ALA A 223 5.56 -11.66 7.70
C ALA A 223 6.89 -12.40 7.86
N ARG A 224 7.31 -13.06 6.78
CA ARG A 224 8.62 -13.69 6.66
C ARG A 224 9.38 -13.12 5.48
N LEU A 225 10.69 -13.02 5.64
CA LEU A 225 11.62 -12.58 4.62
C LEU A 225 12.96 -13.28 4.84
N GLY A 226 13.43 -14.01 3.84
CA GLY A 226 14.70 -14.75 3.94
C GLY A 226 14.77 -15.67 5.15
N GLY A 227 13.70 -16.41 5.42
CA GLY A 227 13.58 -17.32 6.57
C GLY A 227 13.36 -16.66 7.92
N GLY A 228 13.69 -15.38 8.06
CA GLY A 228 13.48 -14.59 9.27
C GLY A 228 12.06 -14.07 9.42
N ARG A 229 11.78 -13.43 10.56
CA ARG A 229 10.46 -12.90 10.92
C ARG A 229 10.46 -11.38 10.93
N ILE A 230 9.42 -10.79 10.36
CA ILE A 230 9.11 -9.37 10.43
C ILE A 230 7.79 -9.21 11.20
N THR A 231 7.75 -8.29 12.15
CA THR A 231 6.54 -7.88 12.85
C THR A 231 6.41 -6.37 12.80
N ALA A 232 5.20 -5.85 12.62
CA ALA A 232 4.94 -4.42 12.71
C ALA A 232 3.63 -4.11 13.43
N VAL A 233 3.62 -2.98 14.12
CA VAL A 233 2.46 -2.34 14.74
C VAL A 233 2.49 -0.86 14.40
N GLY A 234 1.34 -0.19 14.36
CA GLY A 234 1.32 1.21 13.98
C GLY A 234 -0.03 1.87 14.17
N THR A 235 -0.04 3.19 13.97
CA THR A 235 -1.21 4.05 14.17
C THR A 235 -1.24 5.14 13.12
N LEU A 236 -2.43 5.48 12.65
CA LEU A 236 -2.71 6.63 11.80
C LEU A 236 -3.89 7.39 12.43
N PRO A 237 -3.65 8.56 13.04
CA PRO A 237 -4.74 9.38 13.57
C PRO A 237 -5.71 9.80 12.47
N VAL A 238 -6.99 9.90 12.81
CA VAL A 238 -8.06 10.36 11.92
C VAL A 238 -8.87 11.45 12.63
N GLU A 239 -9.20 12.50 11.91
CA GLU A 239 -10.06 13.59 12.38
C GLU A 239 -11.09 13.90 11.29
N GLY A 240 -12.33 13.42 11.47
CA GLY A 240 -13.34 13.47 10.42
C GLY A 240 -12.91 12.60 9.21
N PHE A 241 -12.63 13.25 8.08
CA PHE A 241 -12.08 12.63 6.86
C PHE A 241 -10.59 12.95 6.63
N ASP A 242 -9.97 13.71 7.52
CA ASP A 242 -8.55 14.05 7.44
C ASP A 242 -7.69 13.03 8.19
N PHE A 243 -6.52 12.74 7.63
CA PHE A 243 -5.56 11.81 8.18
C PHE A 243 -4.40 12.55 8.85
N GLY A 244 -3.87 12.03 9.95
CA GLY A 244 -2.69 12.58 10.64
C GLY A 244 -1.37 12.05 10.08
N THR A 245 -0.33 12.09 10.92
CA THR A 245 0.94 11.42 10.64
C THR A 245 0.84 9.95 11.04
N ALA A 246 0.98 9.05 10.07
CA ALA A 246 1.13 7.63 10.32
C ALA A 246 2.47 7.36 11.03
N SER A 247 2.47 6.43 11.97
CA SER A 247 3.68 5.89 12.59
C SER A 247 3.58 4.38 12.69
N ALA A 248 4.71 3.69 12.52
CA ALA A 248 4.79 2.26 12.70
C ALA A 248 6.12 1.86 13.34
N THR A 249 6.10 0.89 14.23
CA THR A 249 7.28 0.20 14.73
C THR A 249 7.40 -1.13 14.03
N ILE A 250 8.58 -1.40 13.47
CA ILE A 250 8.89 -2.58 12.67
C ILE A 250 10.07 -3.28 13.36
N THR A 251 9.88 -4.54 13.72
CA THR A 251 10.94 -5.40 14.25
C THR A 251 11.17 -6.55 13.29
N ALA A 252 12.42 -6.75 12.93
CA ALA A 252 12.87 -7.82 12.05
C ALA A 252 13.94 -8.63 12.77
N ARG A 253 13.83 -9.95 12.70
CA ARG A 253 14.75 -10.87 13.38
C ARG A 253 15.20 -11.96 12.43
N ASP A 254 16.49 -12.22 12.43
CA ASP A 254 17.15 -13.32 11.70
C ASP A 254 16.86 -13.30 10.19
N LEU A 255 16.85 -12.12 9.57
CA LEU A 255 16.61 -11.99 8.13
C LEU A 255 17.86 -12.40 7.36
N HIS A 256 17.76 -13.44 6.52
CA HIS A 256 18.86 -13.87 5.64
C HIS A 256 18.70 -13.26 4.25
N LEU A 257 19.45 -12.21 3.98
CA LEU A 257 19.33 -11.43 2.76
C LEU A 257 20.47 -11.77 1.80
N ALA A 258 20.10 -12.09 0.56
CA ALA A 258 21.01 -12.17 -0.57
C ALA A 258 20.74 -10.97 -1.48
N VAL A 259 21.36 -9.83 -1.17
CA VAL A 259 21.05 -8.54 -1.82
C VAL A 259 21.37 -8.58 -3.31
N VAL A 260 22.51 -9.19 -3.65
CA VAL A 260 22.95 -9.52 -5.01
C VAL A 260 23.81 -10.78 -4.94
N ASP A 261 24.05 -11.43 -6.07
CA ASP A 261 24.94 -12.58 -6.14
C ASP A 261 26.30 -12.28 -5.48
N GLY A 262 26.67 -13.12 -4.52
CA GLY A 262 27.91 -12.99 -3.76
C GLY A 262 27.88 -11.97 -2.62
N VAL A 263 26.75 -11.34 -2.28
CA VAL A 263 26.60 -10.51 -1.08
C VAL A 263 25.49 -11.08 -0.21
N LYS A 264 25.90 -11.68 0.91
CA LYS A 264 24.99 -12.31 1.88
C LYS A 264 25.10 -11.63 3.23
N MET A 265 23.97 -11.43 3.90
CA MET A 265 23.95 -10.88 5.25
C MET A 265 22.81 -11.49 6.07
N THR A 266 23.04 -11.62 7.37
CA THR A 266 22.00 -11.92 8.36
C THR A 266 21.83 -10.69 9.23
N VAL A 267 20.59 -10.18 9.31
CA VAL A 267 20.29 -8.93 10.04
C VAL A 267 19.11 -9.07 10.99
N ASP A 268 19.25 -8.39 12.12
CA ASP A 268 18.14 -7.95 12.98
C ASP A 268 17.91 -6.45 12.75
N ALA A 269 16.68 -5.98 12.88
CA ALA A 269 16.38 -4.55 12.83
C ALA A 269 15.24 -4.17 13.80
N ASP A 270 15.37 -2.99 14.39
CA ASP A 270 14.35 -2.32 15.17
C ASP A 270 14.19 -0.92 14.58
N LEU A 271 13.09 -0.70 13.86
CA LEU A 271 12.86 0.48 13.03
C LEU A 271 11.55 1.16 13.40
N THR A 272 11.50 2.46 13.18
CA THR A 272 10.30 3.28 13.23
C THR A 272 10.11 3.95 11.89
N ALA A 273 8.93 3.77 11.30
CA ALA A 273 8.51 4.46 10.09
C ALA A 273 7.53 5.58 10.47
N SER A 274 7.61 6.71 9.77
CA SER A 274 6.61 7.78 9.84
C SER A 274 6.26 8.30 8.45
N TRP A 275 5.01 8.69 8.24
CA TRP A 275 4.55 9.24 6.97
C TRP A 275 3.42 10.24 7.20
N ASN A 276 3.51 11.42 6.58
CA ASN A 276 2.49 12.45 6.76
C ASN A 276 1.36 12.25 5.74
N ALA A 277 0.28 11.60 6.14
CA ALA A 277 -0.83 11.30 5.23
C ALA A 277 -1.57 12.57 4.75
N ARG A 278 -1.45 13.71 5.45
CA ARG A 278 -2.02 15.00 4.99
C ARG A 278 -1.42 15.46 3.67
N LEU A 279 -0.16 15.12 3.44
CA LEU A 279 0.58 15.52 2.25
C LEU A 279 0.54 14.42 1.18
N MET A 280 -0.42 13.49 1.22
CA MET A 280 -0.48 12.34 0.28
C MET A 280 -0.56 12.75 -1.20
N GLN A 281 -1.04 13.96 -1.48
CA GLN A 281 -1.11 14.51 -2.84
C GLN A 281 0.15 15.31 -3.23
N GLU A 282 1.05 15.58 -2.28
CA GLU A 282 2.28 16.32 -2.53
C GLU A 282 3.37 15.40 -3.07
N THR A 283 3.97 15.80 -4.20
CA THR A 283 5.11 15.10 -4.80
C THR A 283 6.29 15.10 -3.82
N GLY A 284 6.83 13.92 -3.52
CA GLY A 284 7.98 13.76 -2.61
C GLY A 284 7.61 13.52 -1.16
N ASN A 285 6.32 13.43 -0.80
CA ASN A 285 5.90 12.97 0.52
C ASN A 285 6.08 11.46 0.66
N ILE A 286 7.31 11.05 0.95
CA ILE A 286 7.71 9.66 1.14
C ILE A 286 7.80 9.30 2.62
N PRO A 287 7.55 8.04 3.01
CA PRO A 287 7.80 7.57 4.36
C PRO A 287 9.25 7.75 4.79
N ARG A 288 9.47 8.13 6.04
CA ARG A 288 10.78 8.19 6.69
C ARG A 288 10.97 7.01 7.63
N VAL A 289 12.08 6.29 7.51
CA VAL A 289 12.41 5.11 8.31
C VAL A 289 13.70 5.31 9.08
N VAL A 290 13.66 5.19 10.40
CA VAL A 290 14.83 5.34 11.27
C VAL A 290 14.95 4.21 12.25
N GLY A 291 16.17 3.93 12.73
CA GLY A 291 16.36 2.97 13.81
C GLY A 291 17.72 2.28 13.79
N ASP A 292 17.74 1.07 14.33
CA ASP A 292 18.95 0.26 14.46
C ASP A 292 18.86 -0.99 13.60
N VAL A 293 19.97 -1.32 12.94
CA VAL A 293 20.17 -2.58 12.22
C VAL A 293 21.38 -3.26 12.82
N ARG A 294 21.28 -4.53 13.18
CA ARG A 294 22.39 -5.33 13.68
C ARG A 294 22.76 -6.39 12.65
N LEU A 295 23.94 -6.25 12.07
CA LEU A 295 24.58 -7.27 11.24
C LEU A 295 25.09 -8.41 12.13
N LEU A 296 24.41 -9.54 12.05
CA LEU A 296 24.78 -10.78 12.73
C LEU A 296 25.84 -11.56 11.94
N ALA A 297 25.77 -11.49 10.61
CA ALA A 297 26.75 -12.04 9.69
C ALA A 297 26.76 -11.22 8.39
N PHE A 298 27.94 -11.11 7.76
CA PHE A 298 28.10 -10.50 6.45
C PHE A 298 29.22 -11.19 5.68
N GLU A 299 28.95 -11.51 4.42
CA GLU A 299 29.91 -12.11 3.50
C GLU A 299 29.81 -11.49 2.11
N TYR A 300 30.95 -11.00 1.61
CA TYR A 300 31.13 -10.51 0.25
C TYR A 300 32.08 -11.42 -0.51
N THR A 301 31.62 -12.06 -1.58
CA THR A 301 32.39 -13.03 -2.39
C THR A 301 32.50 -12.69 -3.86
N ARG A 302 31.91 -11.56 -4.29
CA ARG A 302 31.94 -11.16 -5.69
C ARG A 302 33.38 -10.97 -6.17
N PRO A 303 33.74 -11.54 -7.33
CA PRO A 303 35.09 -11.40 -7.85
C PRO A 303 35.34 -9.96 -8.29
N PHE A 304 36.49 -9.42 -7.91
CA PHE A 304 36.97 -8.14 -8.39
C PHE A 304 37.70 -8.33 -9.72
N ARG A 305 37.19 -7.72 -10.79
CA ARG A 305 37.85 -7.69 -12.10
C ARG A 305 38.60 -6.37 -12.24
N MET A 306 39.93 -6.40 -12.19
CA MET A 306 40.76 -5.27 -12.61
C MET A 306 40.71 -5.16 -14.14
N GLU A 307 39.68 -4.51 -14.69
CA GLU A 307 39.63 -4.18 -16.11
C GLU A 307 40.62 -3.04 -16.39
N ALA A 308 41.81 -3.40 -16.85
CA ALA A 308 42.81 -2.50 -17.42
C ALA A 308 42.64 -2.42 -18.95
N ASP A 309 41.42 -2.12 -19.41
CA ASP A 309 41.16 -1.91 -20.83
C ASP A 309 40.83 -0.42 -21.06
N ILE A 310 41.58 0.23 -21.95
CA ILE A 310 41.38 1.65 -22.31
C ILE A 310 40.00 1.83 -22.97
N SER A 311 39.48 0.80 -23.64
CA SER A 311 38.12 0.80 -24.17
C SER A 311 37.05 0.70 -23.06
N SER A 312 37.36 0.05 -21.92
CA SER A 312 36.51 0.05 -20.72
C SER A 312 36.52 1.38 -19.96
N LEU A 313 37.56 2.20 -20.10
CA LEU A 313 37.59 3.58 -19.58
C LEU A 313 36.76 4.54 -20.45
N ALA A 314 36.82 4.40 -21.78
CA ALA A 314 35.93 5.11 -22.70
C ALA A 314 34.47 4.66 -22.57
N GLU A 315 34.23 3.37 -22.32
CA GLU A 315 32.92 2.83 -21.96
C GLU A 315 32.50 3.22 -20.54
N ARG A 316 33.37 3.34 -19.53
CA ARG A 316 33.02 3.94 -18.22
C ARG A 316 32.69 5.43 -18.34
N ALA A 317 33.35 6.15 -19.24
CA ALA A 317 33.00 7.52 -19.61
C ALA A 317 31.69 7.61 -20.42
N ARG A 318 31.19 6.49 -21.00
CA ARG A 318 29.88 6.40 -21.67
C ARG A 318 28.77 5.76 -20.80
N ARG A 319 29.14 4.86 -19.88
CA ARG A 319 28.30 4.16 -18.88
C ARG A 319 28.17 4.93 -17.58
N THR A 320 28.75 6.13 -17.50
CA THR A 320 28.06 7.24 -16.85
C THR A 320 26.82 7.64 -17.66
N SER A 321 25.95 6.68 -18.01
CA SER A 321 24.53 6.98 -17.87
C SER A 321 24.38 7.13 -16.36
N PHE A 322 24.60 8.36 -15.88
CA PHE A 322 23.98 8.76 -14.63
C PHE A 322 22.52 8.33 -14.82
N GLU A 323 22.08 7.31 -14.08
CA GLU A 323 20.65 7.20 -13.81
C GLU A 323 20.33 8.56 -13.21
N LEU A 324 19.77 9.43 -14.06
CA LEU A 324 19.49 10.80 -13.71
C LEU A 324 18.59 10.68 -12.50
N TYR A 325 19.10 11.10 -11.35
CA TYR A 325 18.37 11.08 -10.11
C TYR A 325 17.01 11.71 -10.36
N ASP A 326 15.96 10.91 -10.21
CA ASP A 326 14.59 11.34 -10.41
C ASP A 326 13.91 11.35 -9.03
N PRO A 327 13.71 12.52 -8.41
CA PRO A 327 13.05 12.62 -7.11
C PRO A 327 11.68 11.93 -7.05
N SER A 328 10.98 11.81 -8.19
CA SER A 328 9.67 11.13 -8.23
C SER A 328 9.78 9.62 -8.04
N GLN A 329 10.98 9.05 -8.20
CA GLN A 329 11.28 7.65 -8.00
C GLN A 329 11.78 7.32 -6.58
N ASP A 330 11.88 8.32 -5.70
CA ASP A 330 12.14 8.07 -4.29
C ASP A 330 10.89 7.48 -3.62
N MET A 331 11.11 6.48 -2.77
CA MET A 331 10.07 5.70 -2.10
C MET A 331 10.14 5.82 -0.59
N VAL A 332 11.34 6.00 -0.07
CA VAL A 332 11.63 5.97 1.35
C VAL A 332 12.85 6.84 1.60
N ASP A 333 12.73 7.73 2.59
CA ASP A 333 13.87 8.36 3.24
C ASP A 333 14.26 7.50 4.43
N PHE A 334 15.55 7.29 4.65
CA PHE A 334 16.00 6.51 5.80
C PHE A 334 17.25 7.05 6.45
N GLU A 335 17.38 6.75 7.73
CA GLU A 335 18.60 6.91 8.51
C GLU A 335 18.69 5.79 9.54
N VAL A 336 19.53 4.80 9.26
CA VAL A 336 19.69 3.61 10.10
C VAL A 336 21.09 3.50 10.65
N ARG A 337 21.19 3.16 11.94
CA ARG A 337 22.45 2.92 12.65
C ARG A 337 22.77 1.44 12.59
N ILE A 338 23.83 1.10 11.87
CA ILE A 338 24.29 -0.27 11.66
C ILE A 338 25.31 -0.63 12.73
N HIS A 339 25.02 -1.68 13.48
CA HIS A 339 25.91 -2.34 14.41
C HIS A 339 26.39 -3.65 13.79
N ALA A 340 27.61 -4.09 14.07
CA ALA A 340 28.02 -5.45 13.73
C ALA A 340 28.63 -6.16 14.94
N SER A 341 28.09 -7.33 15.27
CA SER A 341 28.58 -8.14 16.40
C SER A 341 29.75 -9.04 16.00
N ARG A 342 29.98 -9.22 14.70
CA ARG A 342 31.07 -10.04 14.15
C ARG A 342 31.78 -9.27 13.04
N PRO A 343 33.06 -9.58 12.77
CA PRO A 343 33.75 -9.00 11.63
C PRO A 343 33.06 -9.33 10.32
N LEU A 344 32.93 -8.32 9.45
CA LEU A 344 32.45 -8.44 8.08
C LEU A 344 33.50 -9.18 7.25
N ARG A 345 33.10 -10.21 6.51
CA ARG A 345 34.04 -11.00 5.69
C ARG A 345 33.99 -10.59 4.24
N ILE A 346 35.16 -10.32 3.66
CA ILE A 346 35.34 -10.10 2.22
C ILE A 346 36.26 -11.21 1.73
N ARG A 347 35.75 -12.11 0.90
CA ARG A 347 36.49 -13.25 0.37
C ARG A 347 36.26 -13.41 -1.13
N ASN A 348 37.15 -12.87 -1.93
CA ASN A 348 37.10 -12.97 -3.38
C ASN A 348 38.48 -13.30 -3.98
N ASN A 349 38.62 -13.21 -5.30
CA ASN A 349 39.87 -13.49 -6.01
C ASN A 349 41.03 -12.52 -5.67
N LEU A 350 40.73 -11.36 -5.09
CA LEU A 350 41.69 -10.32 -4.73
C LEU A 350 41.99 -10.29 -3.22
N ALA A 351 41.05 -10.70 -2.37
CA ALA A 351 41.13 -10.42 -0.95
C ALA A 351 40.46 -11.49 -0.09
N ASP A 352 41.09 -11.82 1.04
CA ASP A 352 40.49 -12.51 2.18
C ASP A 352 40.69 -11.62 3.41
N MET A 353 39.69 -10.79 3.71
CA MET A 353 39.75 -9.75 4.74
C MET A 353 38.61 -9.89 5.74
N LYS A 354 38.93 -9.51 6.97
CA LYS A 354 37.95 -9.30 8.05
C LYS A 354 37.94 -7.84 8.42
N LEU A 355 36.76 -7.22 8.42
CA LEU A 355 36.59 -5.82 8.77
C LEU A 355 35.73 -5.71 10.02
N SER A 356 36.20 -4.97 11.02
CA SER A 356 35.41 -4.59 12.19
C SER A 356 35.05 -3.11 12.13
N LEU A 357 34.00 -2.69 12.81
CA LEU A 357 33.74 -1.25 12.92
C LEU A 357 34.84 -0.60 13.77
N ASP A 358 35.31 0.56 13.32
CA ASP A 358 36.23 1.42 14.07
C ASP A 358 35.46 2.38 15.00
N SER A 359 34.19 2.67 14.66
CA SER A 359 33.21 3.40 15.47
C SER A 359 32.12 2.49 16.04
N PRO A 360 31.31 2.90 17.04
CA PRO A 360 30.24 2.07 17.58
C PRO A 360 29.19 1.63 16.54
N VAL A 361 28.97 2.49 15.53
CA VAL A 361 28.00 2.27 14.45
C VAL A 361 28.55 2.79 13.12
N LEU A 362 28.02 2.24 12.02
CA LEU A 362 27.98 2.91 10.71
C LEU A 362 26.59 3.52 10.52
N THR A 363 26.48 4.70 9.92
CA THR A 363 25.19 5.31 9.60
C THR A 363 24.92 5.17 8.11
N LEU A 364 23.84 4.49 7.74
CA LEU A 364 23.35 4.41 6.36
C LEU A 364 22.17 5.36 6.23
N SER A 365 22.21 6.28 5.27
CA SER A 365 21.20 7.34 5.14
C SER A 365 20.86 7.67 3.68
N GLY A 366 19.77 8.39 3.47
CA GLY A 366 19.34 8.92 2.18
C GLY A 366 18.10 8.21 1.65
N SER A 367 18.02 7.99 0.33
CA SER A 367 16.86 7.36 -0.32
C SER A 367 17.21 6.04 -0.99
N ASN A 368 16.20 5.33 -1.49
CA ASN A 368 16.39 4.12 -2.32
C ASN A 368 17.20 4.38 -3.61
N GLN A 369 17.34 5.63 -4.06
CA GLN A 369 18.20 5.99 -5.19
C GLN A 369 19.54 6.57 -4.75
N ARG A 370 19.59 7.25 -3.60
CA ARG A 370 20.78 7.95 -3.09
C ARG A 370 21.15 7.43 -1.72
N VAL A 371 21.83 6.30 -1.70
CA VAL A 371 22.29 5.64 -0.47
C VAL A 371 23.68 6.18 -0.08
N GLY A 372 23.75 6.84 1.06
CA GLY A 372 24.99 7.25 1.71
C GLY A 372 25.40 6.34 2.87
N LEU A 373 26.69 6.37 3.18
CA LEU A 373 27.26 5.64 4.30
C LEU A 373 28.26 6.54 5.03
N ARG A 374 28.19 6.56 6.36
CA ARG A 374 29.15 7.27 7.22
C ARG A 374 29.70 6.33 8.28
N GLY A 375 30.99 6.49 8.56
CA GLY A 375 31.70 5.82 9.64
C GLY A 375 33.00 5.24 9.16
N ALA A 376 33.60 4.39 9.97
CA ALA A 376 34.86 3.76 9.62
C ALA A 376 34.86 2.26 9.94
N LEU A 377 35.54 1.51 9.08
CA LEU A 377 35.83 0.09 9.27
C LEU A 377 37.34 -0.08 9.37
N ARG A 378 37.79 -0.91 10.30
CA ARG A 378 39.18 -1.31 10.42
C ARG A 378 39.38 -2.69 9.84
N VAL A 379 40.39 -2.84 8.99
CA VAL A 379 40.83 -4.12 8.45
C VAL A 379 41.66 -4.82 9.52
N GLN A 380 41.26 -6.04 9.88
CA GLN A 380 41.97 -6.80 10.91
C GLN A 380 43.34 -7.26 10.41
N SER A 381 44.33 -7.21 11.29
CA SER A 381 45.67 -7.74 11.02
C SER A 381 45.63 -9.22 10.62
N GLY A 382 46.50 -9.62 9.70
CA GLY A 382 46.52 -10.98 9.13
C GLY A 382 45.52 -11.21 8.00
N SER A 383 44.70 -10.21 7.66
CA SER A 383 43.93 -10.20 6.41
C SER A 383 44.89 -10.20 5.22
N ARG A 384 44.47 -10.79 4.10
CA ARG A 384 45.35 -11.01 2.94
C ARG A 384 44.78 -10.39 1.67
N VAL A 385 45.65 -9.75 0.91
CA VAL A 385 45.32 -9.16 -0.39
C VAL A 385 46.29 -9.71 -1.43
N ARG A 386 45.75 -10.21 -2.53
CA ARG A 386 46.50 -10.71 -3.66
C ARG A 386 46.52 -9.65 -4.76
N LEU A 387 47.71 -9.17 -5.09
CA LEU A 387 47.92 -8.27 -6.23
C LEU A 387 48.87 -8.97 -7.21
N ARG A 388 48.33 -9.30 -8.39
CA ARG A 388 49.03 -10.10 -9.42
C ARG A 388 49.50 -11.46 -8.85
N ALA A 389 50.81 -11.71 -8.86
CA ALA A 389 51.42 -12.94 -8.37
C ALA A 389 51.79 -12.90 -6.88
N ASN A 390 51.63 -11.75 -6.22
CA ASN A 390 52.11 -11.54 -4.86
C ASN A 390 50.95 -11.49 -3.86
N GLU A 391 51.16 -12.08 -2.71
CA GLU A 391 50.26 -12.04 -1.56
C GLU A 391 50.83 -11.07 -0.53
N PHE A 392 49.99 -10.16 -0.06
CA PHE A 392 50.32 -9.14 0.93
C PHE A 392 49.49 -9.38 2.18
N GLU A 393 50.15 -9.44 3.33
CA GLU A 393 49.51 -9.50 4.64
C GLU A 393 49.28 -8.08 5.16
N VAL A 394 48.04 -7.75 5.46
CA VAL A 394 47.64 -6.45 6.00
C VAL A 394 48.11 -6.35 7.45
N ARG A 395 48.87 -5.28 7.74
CA ARG A 395 49.31 -4.95 9.11
C ARG A 395 48.29 -4.06 9.82
N ASP A 396 47.85 -3.02 9.14
CA ASP A 396 46.78 -2.11 9.57
C ASP A 396 46.04 -1.58 8.34
N GLY A 397 44.77 -1.27 8.50
CA GLY A 397 43.99 -0.68 7.43
C GLY A 397 42.71 -0.03 7.93
N LEU A 398 42.37 1.11 7.35
CA LEU A 398 41.20 1.91 7.67
C LEU A 398 40.43 2.21 6.40
N VAL A 399 39.13 1.93 6.43
CA VAL A 399 38.17 2.30 5.38
C VAL A 399 37.26 3.35 5.97
N ARG A 400 37.23 4.55 5.40
CA ARG A 400 36.38 5.65 5.85
C ARG A 400 35.28 5.94 4.84
N PHE A 401 34.10 6.28 5.34
CA PHE A 401 32.97 6.74 4.57
C PHE A 401 32.46 8.07 5.16
N ASP A 402 32.26 9.08 4.32
CA ASP A 402 31.93 10.45 4.73
C ASP A 402 30.75 11.10 3.95
N ASP A 403 30.21 10.44 2.92
CA ASP A 403 29.13 10.98 2.07
C ASP A 403 27.74 10.45 2.51
N MET A 404 26.79 11.37 2.70
CA MET A 404 25.40 11.07 3.11
C MET A 404 24.50 10.60 1.98
N THR A 405 24.96 10.65 0.74
CA THR A 405 24.18 10.36 -0.46
C THR A 405 24.81 9.33 -1.38
N ARG A 406 26.06 8.92 -1.10
CA ARG A 406 26.80 7.92 -1.88
C ARG A 406 27.68 7.05 -0.98
N ILE A 407 27.86 5.80 -1.37
CA ILE A 407 28.85 4.91 -0.75
C ILE A 407 30.19 5.13 -1.46
N ALA A 408 31.03 6.01 -0.89
CA ALA A 408 32.35 6.34 -1.42
C ALA A 408 33.44 5.99 -0.38
N PRO A 409 34.05 4.79 -0.44
CA PRO A 409 35.09 4.41 0.50
C PRO A 409 36.42 5.12 0.21
N ASN A 410 37.04 5.66 1.25
CA ASN A 410 38.44 6.06 1.25
C ASN A 410 39.26 5.01 2.02
N LEU A 411 40.24 4.40 1.36
CA LEU A 411 41.00 3.26 1.86
C LEU A 411 42.45 3.66 2.13
N ASP A 412 42.89 3.51 3.38
CA ASP A 412 44.29 3.60 3.78
C ASP A 412 44.72 2.25 4.36
N VAL A 413 45.67 1.56 3.71
CA VAL A 413 46.08 0.20 4.07
C VAL A 413 47.59 0.07 3.98
N THR A 414 48.18 -0.43 5.06
CA THR A 414 49.59 -0.84 5.10
C THR A 414 49.67 -2.37 5.08
N ALA A 415 50.34 -2.93 4.07
CA ALA A 415 50.52 -4.37 3.92
C ALA A 415 51.97 -4.73 3.59
N VAL A 416 52.39 -5.93 3.98
CA VAL A 416 53.76 -6.42 3.79
C VAL A 416 53.76 -7.73 3.00
N THR A 417 54.84 -8.01 2.27
CA THR A 417 55.04 -9.26 1.54
C THR A 417 56.47 -9.74 1.75
N GLU A 418 56.68 -11.05 1.85
CA GLU A 418 58.01 -11.65 1.94
C GLU A 418 58.53 -12.01 0.55
N TYR A 419 59.67 -11.43 0.16
CA TYR A 419 60.34 -11.77 -1.10
C TYR A 419 61.39 -12.85 -0.86
N ARG A 420 61.11 -14.10 -1.24
CA ARG A 420 62.13 -15.17 -1.25
C ARG A 420 62.91 -15.12 -2.56
N ARG A 421 64.17 -14.67 -2.52
CA ARG A 421 65.13 -14.90 -3.60
C ARG A 421 65.53 -16.37 -3.60
N TYR A 422 65.19 -17.10 -4.67
CA TYR A 422 65.95 -18.30 -5.01
C TYR A 422 67.29 -17.82 -5.55
N SER A 423 68.36 -18.01 -4.77
CA SER A 423 69.72 -17.93 -5.27
C SER A 423 69.96 -19.15 -6.17
N GLY A 424 70.00 -18.91 -7.48
CA GLY A 424 70.48 -19.87 -8.47
C GLY A 424 71.99 -19.80 -8.60
#